data_AF-A0A1R3H5Y2-F1
#
_entry.id   AF-A0A1R3H5Y2-F1
#
_cell.length_a   1.000
_cell.length_b   1.000
_cell.length_c   1.000
_cell.angle_alpha   90.00
_cell.angle_beta   90.00
_cell.angle_gamma   90.00
#
_symmetry.space_group_name_H-M   'P 1'
#
loop_
_entity.id
_entity.type
_entity.pdbx_description
1 polymer ?
#
loop_
_entity_poly.entity_id
_entity_poly.type
_entity_poly.pdbx_seq_one_letter_code
_entity_poly.pdbx_strand_id
1 'polypeptide(L)'
;MGEHSPENFCSLTSLRLHYVDTDSQSIEYFLSNCPSLESLCLNLRNLGNLKVSTCSLKHLEIFSSRGLQYLEISAMSLVSFMYYGSSGIEMSLKSVPSLVDLFIGGSCCVDLNRIFPQLSSCLSQLTKLTIDTMDCFCLYDCNVNFPEKFPQLSNLKELEVLASEHKHQSHLPWIGLIEACPKLSRLIIKQGVEGSKRTPQVPQGGGDVWICC
;
A
#
# COMPACT_ATOMS: atom_id res chain seq x y z
N MET A 1 22.48 22.27 -33.28
CA MET A 1 21.90 22.06 -31.93
C MET A 1 21.45 20.62 -31.91
N GLY A 2 22.13 19.76 -31.15
CA GLY A 2 21.77 18.35 -31.09
C GLY A 2 20.48 18.19 -30.30
N GLU A 3 19.44 17.66 -30.94
CA GLU A 3 18.33 17.04 -30.24
C GLU A 3 18.88 15.82 -29.51
N HIS A 4 19.11 15.94 -28.21
CA HIS A 4 19.28 14.77 -27.36
C HIS A 4 17.93 14.04 -27.37
N SER A 5 17.84 12.98 -28.17
CA SER A 5 16.77 11.99 -28.05
C SER A 5 16.68 11.56 -26.58
N PRO A 6 15.49 11.54 -25.96
CA PRO A 6 15.37 11.05 -24.59
C PRO A 6 15.90 9.62 -24.55
N GLU A 7 16.91 9.38 -23.72
CA GLU A 7 17.45 8.04 -23.53
C GLU A 7 16.34 7.18 -22.90
N ASN A 8 15.68 6.37 -23.74
CA ASN A 8 14.66 5.45 -23.27
C ASN A 8 15.34 4.24 -22.63
N PHE A 9 14.98 3.97 -21.37
CA PHE A 9 15.43 2.77 -20.65
C PHE A 9 14.54 1.58 -21.02
N CYS A 10 14.55 1.19 -22.30
CA CYS A 10 13.66 0.16 -22.85
C CYS A 10 13.78 -1.23 -22.21
N SER A 11 14.88 -1.53 -21.53
CA SER A 11 15.09 -2.81 -20.84
C SER A 11 14.88 -2.75 -19.33
N LEU A 12 14.58 -1.57 -18.77
CA LEU A 12 14.39 -1.43 -17.32
C LEU A 12 13.02 -1.97 -16.92
N THR A 13 13.02 -3.05 -16.14
CA THR A 13 11.80 -3.73 -15.66
C THR A 13 11.49 -3.50 -14.19
N SER A 14 12.49 -3.11 -13.40
CA SER A 14 12.32 -2.83 -11.97
C SER A 14 13.13 -1.59 -11.59
N LEU A 15 12.49 -0.65 -10.90
CA LEU A 15 13.10 0.56 -10.37
C LEU A 15 12.79 0.67 -8.88
N ARG A 16 13.83 0.83 -8.07
CA ARG A 16 13.70 1.03 -6.62
C ARG A 16 14.44 2.29 -6.20
N LEU A 17 13.69 3.28 -5.72
CA LEU A 17 14.21 4.56 -5.26
C LEU A 17 14.05 4.64 -3.73
N HIS A 18 15.13 4.37 -3.00
CA HIS A 18 15.14 4.41 -1.54
C HIS A 18 15.91 5.62 -1.03
N TYR A 19 15.28 6.44 -0.19
CA TYR A 19 15.91 7.60 0.48
C TYR A 19 16.52 8.63 -0.48
N VAL A 20 16.05 8.66 -1.72
CA VAL A 20 16.40 9.68 -2.71
C VAL A 20 15.34 10.78 -2.63
N ASP A 21 15.77 12.03 -2.53
CA ASP A 21 14.86 13.17 -2.65
C ASP A 21 14.34 13.20 -4.09
N THR A 22 13.21 12.53 -4.28
CA THR A 22 12.62 12.30 -5.59
C THR A 22 11.39 13.19 -5.70
N ASP A 23 11.41 14.10 -6.68
CA ASP A 23 10.26 14.93 -7.01
C ASP A 23 9.30 14.21 -7.97
N SER A 24 8.11 14.78 -8.16
CA SER A 24 7.11 14.21 -9.08
C SER A 24 7.64 14.11 -10.51
N GLN A 25 8.47 15.07 -10.95
CA GLN A 25 9.00 15.14 -12.31
C GLN A 25 9.92 13.95 -12.62
N SER A 26 10.77 13.58 -11.67
CA SER A 26 11.69 12.45 -11.80
C SER A 26 10.92 11.13 -11.90
N ILE A 27 9.86 10.97 -11.11
CA ILE A 27 9.01 9.75 -11.15
C ILE A 27 8.25 9.68 -12.48
N GLU A 28 7.66 10.79 -12.92
CA GLU A 28 6.96 10.89 -14.21
C GLU A 28 7.90 10.61 -15.39
N TYR A 29 9.15 11.07 -15.31
CA TYR A 29 10.17 10.78 -16.31
C TYR A 29 10.41 9.27 -16.44
N PHE A 30 10.60 8.54 -15.34
CA PHE A 30 10.78 7.09 -15.40
C PHE A 30 9.52 6.37 -15.91
N LEU A 31 8.34 6.79 -15.45
CA LEU A 31 7.07 6.22 -15.92
C LEU A 31 6.85 6.42 -17.43
N SER A 32 7.35 7.52 -18.00
CA SER A 32 7.19 7.85 -19.42
C SER A 32 8.28 7.27 -20.33
N ASN A 33 9.51 7.09 -19.82
CA ASN A 33 10.67 6.68 -20.61
C ASN A 33 11.11 5.23 -20.38
N CYS A 34 10.41 4.48 -19.50
CA CYS A 34 10.68 3.07 -19.22
C CYS A 34 9.48 2.19 -19.62
N PRO A 35 9.27 1.90 -20.92
CA PRO A 35 8.08 1.19 -21.40
C PRO A 35 7.94 -0.24 -20.86
N SER A 36 9.03 -0.86 -20.41
CA SER A 36 9.05 -2.21 -19.85
C SER A 36 9.02 -2.23 -18.31
N LEU A 37 8.83 -1.10 -17.64
CA LEU A 37 8.86 -1.01 -16.18
C LEU A 37 7.65 -1.74 -15.56
N GLU A 38 7.90 -2.89 -14.94
CA GLU A 38 6.87 -3.72 -14.30
C GLU A 38 6.80 -3.53 -12.79
N SER A 39 7.88 -3.07 -12.15
CA SER A 39 7.97 -2.91 -10.69
C SER A 39 8.56 -1.55 -10.33
N LEU A 40 7.85 -0.80 -9.47
CA LEU A 40 8.27 0.50 -8.96
C LEU A 40 8.16 0.52 -7.44
N CYS A 41 9.29 0.72 -6.77
CA CYS A 41 9.35 0.93 -5.33
C CYS A 41 9.85 2.34 -5.03
N LEU A 42 9.09 3.09 -4.22
CA LEU A 42 9.35 4.47 -3.88
C LEU A 42 9.40 4.63 -2.35
N ASN A 43 10.48 5.22 -1.86
CA ASN A 43 10.55 5.76 -0.51
C ASN A 43 10.51 7.29 -0.62
N LEU A 44 9.33 7.87 -0.39
CA LEU A 44 9.07 9.28 -0.66
C LEU A 44 9.28 10.13 0.59
N ARG A 45 10.06 11.20 0.46
CA ARG A 45 10.18 12.23 1.49
C ARG A 45 9.76 13.57 0.90
N ASN A 46 8.81 14.25 1.55
CA ASN A 46 8.40 15.62 1.22
C ASN A 46 7.72 15.78 -0.16
N LEU A 47 7.08 14.72 -0.67
CA LEU A 47 6.28 14.81 -1.89
C LEU A 47 4.80 15.02 -1.52
N GLY A 48 4.20 16.14 -1.93
CA GLY A 48 2.80 16.44 -1.64
C GLY A 48 1.81 15.61 -2.45
N ASN A 49 2.06 15.46 -3.75
CA ASN A 49 1.16 14.80 -4.69
C ASN A 49 1.93 13.85 -5.60
N LEU A 50 1.38 12.67 -5.86
CA LEU A 50 1.94 11.71 -6.81
C LEU A 50 0.85 11.21 -7.76
N LYS A 51 1.16 11.21 -9.04
CA LYS A 51 0.37 10.56 -10.08
C LYS A 51 1.17 9.44 -10.71
N VAL A 52 0.61 8.24 -10.69
CA VAL A 52 1.15 7.05 -11.37
C VAL A 52 0.22 6.70 -12.52
N SER A 53 0.68 6.90 -13.75
CA SER A 53 -0.09 6.58 -14.96
C SER A 53 0.80 5.83 -15.95
N THR A 54 0.52 4.54 -16.14
CA THR A 54 1.34 3.65 -16.97
C THR A 54 0.59 2.36 -17.30
N CYS A 55 0.92 1.74 -18.44
CA CYS A 55 0.30 0.49 -18.88
C CYS A 55 1.14 -0.77 -18.51
N SER A 56 2.42 -0.63 -18.19
CA SER A 56 3.35 -1.75 -17.98
C SER A 56 3.47 -2.17 -16.51
N LEU A 57 3.17 -1.26 -15.57
CA LEU A 57 3.41 -1.48 -14.15
C LEU A 57 2.48 -2.54 -13.56
N LYS A 58 3.09 -3.56 -12.95
CA LYS A 58 2.42 -4.68 -12.26
C LYS A 58 2.52 -4.56 -10.74
N HIS A 59 3.60 -3.98 -10.23
CA HIS A 59 3.87 -3.88 -8.80
C HIS A 59 4.24 -2.44 -8.43
N LEU A 60 3.47 -1.85 -7.51
CA LEU A 60 3.75 -0.52 -6.96
C LEU A 60 3.90 -0.62 -5.44
N GLU A 61 5.04 -0.16 -4.94
CA GLU A 61 5.34 -0.08 -3.52
C GLU A 61 5.68 1.36 -3.16
N ILE A 62 4.97 1.94 -2.19
CA ILE A 62 5.24 3.26 -1.65
C ILE A 62 5.43 3.12 -0.15
N PHE A 63 6.62 3.42 0.34
CA PHE A 63 6.97 3.37 1.77
C PHE A 63 7.36 4.75 2.31
N SER A 64 7.25 4.89 3.63
CA SER A 64 7.77 6.03 4.39
C SER A 64 7.34 7.40 3.84
N SER A 65 6.17 7.47 3.20
CA SER A 65 5.69 8.66 2.49
C SER A 65 5.29 9.77 3.46
N ARG A 66 6.27 10.51 3.99
CA ARG A 66 6.03 11.68 4.83
C ARG A 66 5.64 12.86 3.94
N GLY A 67 4.42 13.35 4.14
CA GLY A 67 3.90 14.52 3.44
C GLY A 67 3.10 14.23 2.17
N LEU A 68 2.94 12.96 1.76
CA LEU A 68 2.06 12.62 0.64
C LEU A 68 0.60 12.80 1.04
N GLN A 69 -0.04 13.78 0.43
CA GLN A 69 -1.43 14.18 0.67
C GLN A 69 -2.37 13.61 -0.37
N TYR A 70 -1.92 13.48 -1.63
CA TYR A 70 -2.72 12.92 -2.72
C TYR A 70 -1.94 11.90 -3.56
N LEU A 71 -2.57 10.77 -3.85
CA LEU A 71 -2.06 9.71 -4.70
C LEU A 71 -3.11 9.31 -5.74
N GLU A 72 -2.80 9.52 -7.02
CA GLU A 72 -3.61 9.03 -8.14
C GLU A 72 -2.91 7.86 -8.83
N ILE A 73 -3.65 6.76 -9.02
CA ILE A 73 -3.15 5.57 -9.72
C ILE A 73 -4.10 5.23 -10.88
N SER A 74 -3.53 5.18 -12.07
CA SER A 74 -4.16 4.70 -13.30
C SER A 74 -3.21 3.72 -13.99
N ALA A 75 -3.30 2.44 -13.61
CA ALA A 75 -2.42 1.39 -14.10
C ALA A 75 -3.18 0.08 -14.34
N MET A 76 -3.48 -0.21 -15.61
CA MET A 76 -4.35 -1.33 -16.00
C MET A 76 -3.78 -2.70 -15.63
N SER A 77 -2.46 -2.82 -15.71
CA SER A 77 -1.72 -4.07 -15.44
C SER A 77 -1.32 -4.22 -13.97
N LEU A 78 -1.70 -3.29 -13.09
CA LEU A 78 -1.29 -3.30 -11.69
C LEU A 78 -1.95 -4.48 -10.97
N VAL A 79 -1.13 -5.42 -10.50
CA VAL A 79 -1.54 -6.64 -9.79
C VAL A 79 -1.41 -6.47 -8.28
N SER A 80 -0.38 -5.75 -7.84
CA SER A 80 -0.05 -5.55 -6.43
C SER A 80 0.18 -4.07 -6.14
N PHE A 81 -0.45 -3.58 -5.09
CA PHE A 81 -0.22 -2.25 -4.57
C PHE A 81 0.04 -2.30 -3.07
N MET A 82 1.11 -1.66 -2.65
CA MET A 82 1.46 -1.50 -1.25
C MET A 82 1.64 -0.02 -0.93
N TYR A 83 0.92 0.46 0.07
CA TYR A 83 1.09 1.79 0.63
C TYR A 83 1.39 1.69 2.11
N TYR A 84 2.56 2.19 2.50
CA TYR A 84 2.97 2.34 3.88
C TYR A 84 3.34 3.80 4.12
N GLY A 85 2.48 4.55 4.82
CA GLY A 85 2.57 6.00 4.81
C GLY A 85 1.83 6.72 5.93
N SER A 86 1.77 8.04 5.81
CA SER A 86 1.20 8.92 6.84
C SER A 86 -0.33 8.96 6.81
N SER A 87 -0.94 9.25 7.97
CA SER A 87 -2.36 9.59 8.06
C SER A 87 -2.72 10.78 7.19
N GLY A 88 -3.95 10.81 6.69
CA GLY A 88 -4.46 11.95 5.94
C GLY A 88 -4.19 11.90 4.43
N ILE A 89 -3.74 10.76 3.91
CA ILE A 89 -3.66 10.51 2.47
C ILE A 89 -5.06 10.47 1.84
N GLU A 90 -5.17 11.05 0.65
CA GLU A 90 -6.26 10.85 -0.30
C GLU A 90 -5.75 10.04 -1.50
N MET A 91 -6.45 8.96 -1.83
CA MET A 91 -6.10 8.01 -2.88
C MET A 91 -7.23 7.95 -3.90
N SER A 92 -6.86 7.97 -5.17
CA SER A 92 -7.77 7.79 -6.30
C SER A 92 -7.26 6.66 -7.19
N LEU A 93 -7.84 5.47 -7.05
CA LEU A 93 -7.54 4.29 -7.86
C LEU A 93 -8.53 4.24 -9.04
N LYS A 94 -8.25 5.00 -10.11
CA LYS A 94 -9.19 5.23 -11.23
C LYS A 94 -9.33 4.05 -12.18
N SER A 95 -8.22 3.38 -12.52
CA SER A 95 -8.18 2.34 -13.55
C SER A 95 -7.20 1.21 -13.18
N VAL A 96 -7.59 0.36 -12.23
CA VAL A 96 -6.77 -0.75 -11.70
C VAL A 96 -7.48 -2.11 -11.73
N PRO A 97 -8.08 -2.54 -12.85
CA PRO A 97 -8.92 -3.75 -12.93
C PRO A 97 -8.18 -5.07 -12.60
N SER A 98 -6.85 -5.07 -12.61
CA SER A 98 -6.02 -6.26 -12.34
C SER A 98 -5.55 -6.35 -10.89
N LEU A 99 -5.86 -5.35 -10.05
CA LEU A 99 -5.36 -5.27 -8.67
C LEU A 99 -6.02 -6.34 -7.80
N VAL A 100 -5.21 -7.27 -7.29
CA VAL A 100 -5.69 -8.43 -6.51
C VAL A 100 -5.00 -8.58 -5.16
N ASP A 101 -3.83 -7.96 -4.97
CA ASP A 101 -3.10 -7.89 -3.70
C ASP A 101 -2.94 -6.44 -3.26
N LEU A 102 -3.48 -6.11 -2.09
CA LEU A 102 -3.42 -4.78 -1.50
C LEU A 102 -2.82 -4.86 -0.10
N PHE A 103 -1.84 -4.01 0.15
CA PHE A 103 -1.28 -3.78 1.48
C PHE A 103 -1.42 -2.31 1.85
N ILE A 104 -2.00 -2.04 3.01
CA ILE A 104 -2.07 -0.70 3.60
C ILE A 104 -1.42 -0.75 4.99
N GLY A 105 -0.49 0.15 5.27
CA GLY A 105 0.21 0.17 6.55
C GLY A 105 0.73 1.54 6.99
N GLY A 106 1.26 1.59 8.21
CA GLY A 106 1.78 2.81 8.84
C GLY A 106 0.67 3.64 9.48
N SER A 107 0.89 4.94 9.67
CA SER A 107 -0.08 5.78 10.38
C SER A 107 -1.35 6.09 9.58
N CYS A 108 -1.41 5.77 8.28
CA CYS A 108 -2.66 5.83 7.52
C CYS A 108 -3.73 4.85 8.02
N CYS A 109 -3.33 3.73 8.63
CA CYS A 109 -4.24 2.75 9.20
C CYS A 109 -4.91 3.20 10.49
N VAL A 110 -4.55 4.37 11.05
CA VAL A 110 -5.28 4.96 12.18
C VAL A 110 -6.72 5.30 11.79
N ASP A 111 -7.01 5.55 10.51
CA ASP A 111 -8.33 5.96 10.06
C ASP A 111 -8.83 5.08 8.91
N LEU A 112 -9.13 3.82 9.22
CA LEU A 112 -9.71 2.89 8.25
C LEU A 112 -11.06 3.37 7.73
N ASN A 113 -11.85 4.09 8.54
CA ASN A 113 -13.09 4.71 8.10
C ASN A 113 -12.88 5.68 6.92
N ARG A 114 -11.75 6.38 6.89
CA ARG A 114 -11.36 7.23 5.76
C ARG A 114 -10.73 6.44 4.61
N ILE A 115 -9.98 5.37 4.88
CA ILE A 115 -9.27 4.60 3.84
C ILE A 115 -10.22 3.74 3.00
N PHE A 116 -11.11 2.96 3.60
CA PHE A 116 -11.96 2.01 2.87
C PHE A 116 -12.80 2.64 1.72
N PRO A 117 -13.44 3.81 1.89
CA PRO A 117 -14.16 4.47 0.80
C PRO A 117 -13.30 4.75 -0.43
N GLN A 118 -12.03 5.08 -0.24
CA GLN A 118 -11.08 5.40 -1.31
C GLN A 118 -10.66 4.16 -2.13
N LEU A 119 -10.83 2.97 -1.55
CA LEU A 119 -10.50 1.69 -2.18
C LEU A 119 -11.69 1.08 -2.93
N SER A 120 -12.87 1.68 -2.83
CA SER A 120 -14.14 1.12 -3.32
C SER A 120 -14.12 0.63 -4.77
N SER A 121 -13.31 1.25 -5.64
CA SER A 121 -13.17 0.85 -7.04
C SER A 121 -12.52 -0.53 -7.24
N CYS A 122 -11.79 -1.05 -6.25
CA CYS A 122 -11.05 -2.31 -6.36
C CYS A 122 -11.44 -3.37 -5.31
N LEU A 123 -12.25 -3.04 -4.30
CA LEU A 123 -12.58 -3.98 -3.21
C LEU A 123 -13.18 -5.31 -3.69
N SER A 124 -13.99 -5.29 -4.75
CA SER A 124 -14.67 -6.48 -5.26
C SER A 124 -13.75 -7.45 -5.99
N GLN A 125 -12.58 -7.04 -6.45
CA GLN A 125 -11.61 -7.87 -7.18
C GLN A 125 -10.43 -8.33 -6.30
N LEU A 126 -10.21 -7.68 -5.15
CA LEU A 126 -9.16 -8.08 -4.22
C LEU A 126 -9.29 -9.54 -3.81
N THR A 127 -8.17 -10.26 -3.82
CA THR A 127 -8.04 -11.64 -3.35
C THR A 127 -7.23 -11.73 -2.07
N LYS A 128 -6.33 -10.76 -1.86
CA LYS A 128 -5.50 -10.62 -0.66
C LYS A 128 -5.50 -9.17 -0.18
N LEU A 129 -5.67 -9.01 1.13
CA LEU A 129 -5.62 -7.73 1.82
C LEU A 129 -4.74 -7.87 3.06
N THR A 130 -3.77 -6.97 3.19
CA THR A 130 -2.96 -6.83 4.40
C THR A 130 -3.18 -5.45 5.01
N ILE A 131 -3.50 -5.41 6.30
CA ILE A 131 -3.61 -4.18 7.07
C ILE A 131 -2.56 -4.21 8.18
N ASP A 132 -1.68 -3.21 8.18
CA ASP A 132 -0.61 -3.09 9.17
C ASP A 132 -0.77 -1.83 10.02
N THR A 133 -1.22 -2.03 11.26
CA THR A 133 -1.37 -0.98 12.26
C THR A 133 -0.21 -0.96 13.27
N MET A 134 0.82 -1.81 13.11
CA MET A 134 1.88 -2.03 14.10
C MET A 134 2.73 -0.79 14.34
N ASP A 135 3.09 -0.09 13.27
CA ASP A 135 4.02 1.03 13.28
C ASP A 135 3.30 2.38 13.29
N CYS A 136 2.16 2.43 13.98
CA CYS A 136 1.54 3.70 14.29
C CYS A 136 2.41 4.43 15.33
N PHE A 137 3.47 5.12 14.87
CA PHE A 137 4.35 5.96 15.71
C PHE A 137 3.62 7.16 16.36
N CYS A 138 2.30 7.24 16.22
CA CYS A 138 1.47 8.26 16.82
C CYS A 138 1.32 7.98 18.32
N LEU A 139 2.16 8.66 19.11
CA LEU A 139 1.93 9.14 20.47
C LEU A 139 0.80 8.44 21.26
N TYR A 140 1.19 7.52 22.14
CA TYR A 140 0.54 7.08 23.39
C TYR A 140 -0.96 6.73 23.47
N ASP A 141 -1.79 6.89 22.43
CA ASP A 141 -3.22 6.54 22.52
C ASP A 141 -3.92 6.42 21.14
N CYS A 142 -3.26 5.81 20.15
CA CYS A 142 -3.84 5.65 18.82
C CYS A 142 -4.84 4.48 18.79
N ASN A 143 -6.11 4.75 19.10
CA ASN A 143 -7.19 3.85 18.71
C ASN A 143 -7.40 3.93 17.20
N VAL A 144 -7.42 2.78 16.53
CA VAL A 144 -7.80 2.69 15.12
C VAL A 144 -9.27 3.09 14.98
N ASN A 145 -9.55 4.07 14.14
CA ASN A 145 -10.89 4.48 13.75
C ASN A 145 -11.41 3.54 12.66
N PHE A 146 -12.27 2.62 13.06
CA PHE A 146 -12.89 1.66 12.17
C PHE A 146 -14.19 2.21 11.56
N PRO A 147 -14.55 1.82 10.32
CA PRO A 147 -15.86 2.15 9.77
C PRO A 147 -16.98 1.47 10.58
N GLU A 148 -18.14 2.12 10.68
CA GLU A 148 -19.33 1.52 11.31
C GLU A 148 -19.75 0.21 10.63
N LYS A 149 -19.55 0.13 9.30
CA LYS A 149 -19.77 -1.06 8.49
C LYS A 149 -18.64 -1.20 7.49
N PHE A 150 -17.97 -2.35 7.50
CA PHE A 150 -16.98 -2.65 6.48
C PHE A 150 -17.66 -2.90 5.13
N PRO A 151 -17.09 -2.39 4.03
CA PRO A 151 -17.55 -2.73 2.69
C PRO A 151 -17.28 -4.22 2.42
N GLN A 152 -18.15 -4.84 1.62
CA GLN A 152 -18.02 -6.26 1.30
C GLN A 152 -16.79 -6.52 0.43
N LEU A 153 -15.95 -7.46 0.84
CA LEU A 153 -14.78 -7.93 0.09
C LEU A 153 -15.08 -9.30 -0.54
N SER A 154 -15.96 -9.28 -1.55
CA SER A 154 -16.65 -10.47 -2.08
C SER A 154 -15.74 -11.57 -2.66
N ASN A 155 -14.51 -11.23 -3.04
CA ASN A 155 -13.53 -12.17 -3.61
C ASN A 155 -12.30 -12.38 -2.74
N LEU A 156 -12.25 -11.77 -1.55
CA LEU A 156 -11.10 -11.87 -0.65
C LEU A 156 -10.98 -13.29 -0.11
N LYS A 157 -9.80 -13.89 -0.30
CA LYS A 157 -9.45 -15.23 0.16
C LYS A 157 -8.42 -15.21 1.29
N GLU A 158 -7.57 -14.20 1.29
CA GLU A 158 -6.52 -14.01 2.29
C GLU A 158 -6.63 -12.65 2.96
N LEU A 159 -6.74 -12.67 4.29
CA LEU A 159 -6.69 -11.47 5.14
C LEU A 159 -5.54 -11.60 6.11
N GLU A 160 -4.63 -10.63 6.11
CA GLU A 160 -3.56 -10.49 7.08
C GLU A 160 -3.72 -9.19 7.86
N VAL A 161 -3.80 -9.29 9.19
CA VAL A 161 -3.88 -8.16 10.10
C VAL A 161 -2.64 -8.18 10.97
N LEU A 162 -1.83 -7.12 10.88
CA LEU A 162 -0.71 -6.86 11.77
C LEU A 162 -1.16 -5.78 12.76
N ALA A 163 -1.56 -6.19 13.96
CA ALA A 163 -2.15 -5.32 14.97
C ALA A 163 -1.18 -5.04 16.12
N SER A 164 -1.15 -3.79 16.59
CA SER A 164 -0.42 -3.39 17.80
C SER A 164 -1.17 -3.77 19.06
N GLU A 165 -0.43 -4.27 20.06
CA GLU A 165 -0.97 -4.47 21.40
C GLU A 165 -1.13 -3.11 22.08
N HIS A 166 -2.28 -2.47 21.90
CA HIS A 166 -2.67 -1.32 22.71
C HIS A 166 -3.64 -1.75 23.80
N LYS A 167 -3.36 -1.36 25.05
CA LYS A 167 -4.07 -1.78 26.27
C LYS A 167 -5.58 -1.53 26.28
N HIS A 168 -6.11 -0.78 25.31
CA HIS A 168 -7.51 -0.35 25.24
C HIS A 168 -8.21 -0.65 23.90
N GLN A 169 -7.54 -1.29 22.94
CA GLN A 169 -8.18 -1.63 21.68
C GLN A 169 -8.98 -2.93 21.79
N SER A 170 -10.28 -2.82 21.55
CA SER A 170 -11.15 -3.98 21.39
C SER A 170 -10.81 -4.71 20.10
N HIS A 171 -10.76 -6.05 20.12
CA HIS A 171 -10.63 -6.87 18.92
C HIS A 171 -11.93 -6.95 18.09
N LEU A 172 -13.07 -6.50 18.64
CA LEU A 172 -14.38 -6.58 17.99
C LEU A 172 -14.44 -5.97 16.57
N PRO A 173 -13.79 -4.83 16.27
CA PRO A 173 -13.86 -4.26 14.93
C PRO A 173 -13.22 -5.15 13.86
N TRP A 174 -12.19 -5.93 14.20
CA TRP A 174 -11.59 -6.88 13.26
C TRP A 174 -12.55 -8.04 12.92
N ILE A 175 -13.47 -8.39 13.83
CA ILE A 175 -14.54 -9.36 13.56
C ILE A 175 -15.45 -8.83 12.45
N GLY A 176 -15.83 -7.55 12.50
CA GLY A 176 -16.65 -6.93 11.44
C GLY A 176 -15.97 -6.95 10.06
N LEU A 177 -14.65 -6.81 10.01
CA LEU A 177 -13.89 -6.97 8.76
C LEU A 177 -13.91 -8.42 8.27
N ILE A 178 -13.74 -9.39 9.16
CA ILE A 178 -13.80 -10.82 8.84
C ILE A 178 -15.19 -11.19 8.27
N GLU A 179 -16.26 -10.72 8.91
CA GLU A 179 -17.64 -10.95 8.47
C GLU A 179 -17.93 -10.33 7.09
N ALA A 180 -17.22 -9.27 6.71
CA ALA A 180 -17.33 -8.67 5.38
C ALA A 180 -16.65 -9.48 4.25
N CYS A 181 -15.95 -10.57 4.58
CA CYS A 181 -15.18 -11.40 3.65
C CYS A 181 -15.80 -12.80 3.46
N PRO A 182 -16.85 -12.95 2.63
CA PRO A 182 -17.60 -14.21 2.52
C PRO A 182 -16.82 -15.40 1.90
N LYS A 183 -15.69 -15.14 1.24
CA LYS A 183 -14.84 -16.17 0.61
C LYS A 183 -13.50 -16.37 1.34
N LEU A 184 -13.38 -15.86 2.56
CA LEU A 184 -12.13 -15.92 3.32
C LEU A 184 -11.75 -17.38 3.60
N SER A 185 -10.59 -17.81 3.11
CA SER A 185 -10.04 -19.15 3.35
C SER A 185 -8.79 -19.14 4.22
N ARG A 186 -8.13 -17.98 4.34
CA ARG A 186 -6.91 -17.81 5.11
C ARG A 186 -6.96 -16.51 5.89
N LEU A 187 -6.82 -16.62 7.20
CA LEU A 187 -6.75 -15.49 8.12
C LEU A 187 -5.44 -15.57 8.89
N ILE A 188 -4.67 -14.47 8.86
CA ILE A 188 -3.51 -14.28 9.72
C ILE A 188 -3.76 -13.08 10.60
N ILE A 189 -3.60 -13.26 11.90
CA ILE A 189 -3.55 -12.17 12.87
C ILE A 189 -2.20 -12.25 13.55
N LYS A 190 -1.37 -11.22 13.38
CA LYS A 190 -0.09 -11.06 14.07
C LYS A 190 -0.23 -9.91 15.04
N GLN A 191 0.17 -10.15 16.28
CA GLN A 191 0.28 -9.13 17.31
C GLN A 191 1.76 -8.83 17.52
N GLY A 192 2.11 -7.55 17.59
CA GLY A 192 3.48 -7.12 17.87
C GLY A 192 3.60 -6.61 19.30
N VAL A 193 4.65 -7.05 19.96
CA VAL A 193 5.02 -6.69 21.32
C VAL A 193 5.68 -5.31 21.31
N GLU A 194 5.28 -4.45 22.23
CA GLU A 194 5.83 -3.11 22.45
C GLU A 194 7.37 -3.20 22.63
N GLY A 195 8.16 -2.73 21.65
CA GLY A 195 9.63 -2.67 21.72
C GLY A 195 10.43 -3.33 20.59
N SER A 196 9.83 -4.16 19.73
CA SER A 196 10.54 -4.69 18.54
C SER A 196 10.64 -3.61 17.47
N LYS A 197 11.84 -3.04 17.27
CA LYS A 197 12.15 -2.18 16.13
C LYS A 197 12.03 -3.02 14.84
N ARG A 198 10.91 -2.95 14.14
CA ARG A 198 10.82 -3.48 12.79
C ARG A 198 11.30 -2.42 11.80
N THR A 199 12.35 -2.77 11.07
CA THR A 199 12.55 -2.16 9.76
C THR A 199 11.51 -2.78 8.83
N PRO A 200 10.74 -2.00 8.05
CA PRO A 200 9.89 -2.57 7.02
C PRO A 200 10.77 -3.33 6.04
N GLN A 201 10.73 -4.66 6.08
CA GLN A 201 11.41 -5.49 5.09
C GLN A 201 10.48 -5.67 3.89
N VAL A 202 11.03 -5.34 2.72
CA VAL A 202 10.42 -5.55 1.40
C VAL A 202 9.99 -7.02 1.27
N PRO A 203 8.76 -7.34 0.84
CA PRO A 203 8.42 -8.69 0.45
C PRO A 203 9.33 -9.12 -0.70
N GLN A 204 10.34 -9.93 -0.42
CA GLN A 204 11.10 -10.56 -1.49
C GLN A 204 10.22 -11.63 -2.11
N GLY A 205 9.85 -11.43 -3.39
CA GLY A 205 9.09 -12.40 -4.16
C GLY A 205 9.78 -13.76 -4.14
N GLY A 206 9.18 -14.69 -3.41
CA GLY A 206 9.69 -16.03 -3.19
C GLY A 206 8.97 -16.56 -1.96
N GLY A 207 8.10 -17.56 -2.15
CA GLY A 207 7.26 -18.07 -1.09
C GLY A 207 8.09 -18.58 0.08
N ASP A 208 8.17 -17.77 1.14
CA ASP A 208 8.61 -18.18 2.45
C ASP A 208 7.88 -17.34 3.50
N VAL A 209 7.35 -18.04 4.50
CA VAL A 209 6.72 -17.48 5.68
C VAL A 209 7.81 -16.86 6.54
N TRP A 210 7.82 -15.54 6.69
CA TRP A 210 8.77 -14.89 7.59
C TRP A 210 8.14 -14.67 8.97
N ILE A 211 8.76 -15.33 9.95
CA ILE A 211 8.56 -15.19 11.40
C ILE A 211 9.44 -14.04 11.91
N CYS A 212 8.91 -13.33 12.88
CA CYS A 212 9.48 -12.17 13.55
C CYS A 212 10.78 -12.47 14.32
N CYS A 213 11.62 -11.44 14.44
CA CYS A 213 12.37 -11.14 15.67
C CYS A 213 12.02 -9.69 16.06
#